data_AF-A0A1X6N9Y6-F1
#
_entry.id   AF-A0A1X6N9Y6-F1
#
_cell.length_a   1.000
_cell.length_b   1.000
_cell.length_c   1.000
_cell.angle_alpha   90.00
_cell.angle_beta   90.00
_cell.angle_gamma   90.00
#
_symmetry.space_group_name_H-M   'P 1'
#
loop_
_entity.id
_entity.type
_entity.pdbx_description
1 polymer ?
#
loop_
_entity_poly.entity_id
_entity_poly.type
_entity_poly.pdbx_seq_one_letter_code
_entity_poly.pdbx_strand_id
1 'polypeptide(L)'
;MDNDTKASLYHSKPYMAAASAMTTFKPINAIHQHLCAFHEYSQDRTRHLEAHHYCTHLTHEFHQCIIYDSDQPNAKLIGIEYIVSEKIFDSLPAEEKRYWHSHKYEVESGYLQMQANSLVPGAWFYSGAVTDIAEQPAILEIHKTYGKTIHTWPVDISPDLPLGPPNLMVSYTGEGQGPPPEMIKARDEKCGMDTQAKRKLRASYLPEYEVRAEADQWEKTGKGIVFEAKEVPFKPYDGPGSTQV
;
A
#
# COMPACT_ATOMS: atom_id res chain seq x y z
N MET A 1 11.02 -33.19 -27.09
CA MET A 1 11.35 -32.87 -25.70
C MET A 1 10.37 -33.59 -24.80
N ASP A 2 10.89 -34.31 -23.81
CA ASP A 2 10.15 -34.84 -22.67
C ASP A 2 9.63 -33.72 -21.76
N ASN A 3 8.83 -34.08 -20.74
CA ASN A 3 8.17 -33.12 -19.86
C ASN A 3 9.16 -32.37 -18.95
N ASP A 4 10.22 -33.02 -18.49
CA ASP A 4 11.22 -32.41 -17.60
C ASP A 4 12.02 -31.37 -18.37
N THR A 5 12.40 -31.69 -19.61
CA THR A 5 13.04 -30.73 -20.51
C THR A 5 12.15 -29.51 -20.74
N LYS A 6 10.85 -29.70 -21.00
CA LYS A 6 9.91 -28.56 -21.17
C LYS A 6 9.77 -27.72 -19.89
N ALA A 7 9.67 -28.37 -18.73
CA ALA A 7 9.56 -27.68 -17.44
C ALA A 7 10.82 -26.87 -17.12
N SER A 8 12.00 -27.41 -17.42
CA SER A 8 13.27 -26.71 -17.19
C SER A 8 13.40 -25.40 -17.97
N LEU A 9 12.72 -25.29 -19.12
CA LEU A 9 12.71 -24.07 -19.93
C LEU A 9 11.91 -22.93 -19.32
N TYR A 10 10.99 -23.19 -18.38
CA TYR A 10 10.10 -22.17 -17.80
C TYR A 10 10.87 -21.03 -17.12
N HIS A 11 11.98 -21.34 -16.45
CA HIS A 11 12.83 -20.35 -15.79
C HIS A 11 13.92 -19.77 -16.70
N SER A 12 13.91 -20.11 -17.99
CA SER A 12 14.91 -19.63 -18.94
C SER A 12 14.59 -18.22 -19.45
N LYS A 13 15.63 -17.41 -19.68
CA LYS A 13 15.48 -16.07 -20.27
C LYS A 13 14.70 -16.06 -21.60
N PRO A 14 14.94 -17.00 -22.54
CA PRO A 14 14.16 -17.05 -23.79
C PRO A 14 12.67 -17.25 -23.56
N TYR A 15 12.29 -18.13 -22.63
CA TYR A 15 10.88 -18.35 -22.31
C TYR A 15 10.25 -17.11 -21.69
N MET A 16 10.91 -16.47 -20.71
CA MET A 16 10.40 -15.24 -20.08
C MET A 16 10.20 -14.12 -21.11
N ALA A 17 11.13 -13.95 -22.05
CA ALA A 17 10.99 -12.95 -23.12
C ALA A 17 9.81 -13.27 -24.07
N ALA A 18 9.67 -14.52 -24.48
CA ALA A 18 8.55 -14.95 -25.32
C ALA A 18 7.21 -14.80 -24.60
N ALA A 19 7.14 -15.20 -23.33
CA ALA A 19 5.96 -15.04 -22.49
C ALA A 19 5.56 -13.56 -22.40
N SER A 20 6.50 -12.67 -22.06
CA SER A 20 6.24 -11.23 -21.98
C SER A 20 5.74 -10.63 -23.30
N ALA A 21 6.13 -11.17 -24.45
CA ALA A 21 5.65 -10.72 -25.76
C ALA A 21 4.25 -11.25 -26.12
N MET A 22 3.87 -12.43 -25.59
CA MET A 22 2.60 -13.09 -25.91
C MET A 22 1.49 -12.82 -24.87
N THR A 23 1.84 -12.50 -23.62
CA THR A 23 0.87 -12.28 -22.54
C THR A 23 0.45 -10.81 -22.45
N THR A 24 -0.81 -10.57 -22.05
CA THR A 24 -1.32 -9.21 -21.81
C THR A 24 -1.22 -8.83 -20.34
N PHE A 25 -0.76 -7.61 -20.07
CA PHE A 25 -0.63 -7.04 -18.73
C PHE A 25 -1.63 -5.90 -18.48
N LYS A 26 -2.81 -5.93 -19.13
CA LYS A 26 -3.79 -4.84 -19.10
C LYS A 26 -4.06 -4.26 -17.70
N PRO A 27 -4.34 -5.05 -16.63
CA PRO A 27 -4.57 -4.49 -15.30
C PRO A 27 -3.32 -3.86 -14.68
N ILE A 28 -2.15 -4.46 -14.90
CA ILE A 28 -0.87 -3.94 -14.38
C ILE A 28 -0.50 -2.64 -15.09
N ASN A 29 -0.72 -2.55 -16.40
CA ASN A 29 -0.46 -1.36 -17.20
C ASN A 29 -1.44 -0.20 -16.91
N ALA A 30 -2.50 -0.42 -16.12
CA ALA A 30 -3.43 0.62 -15.70
C ALA A 30 -2.98 1.38 -14.44
N ILE A 31 -1.95 0.86 -13.75
CA ILE A 31 -1.32 1.53 -12.61
C ILE A 31 -0.68 2.83 -13.09
N HIS A 32 -1.00 3.94 -12.44
CA HIS A 32 -0.56 5.27 -12.85
C HIS A 32 -0.12 6.16 -11.68
N GLN A 33 -0.13 5.64 -10.45
CA GLN A 33 0.30 6.37 -9.27
C GLN A 33 1.23 5.51 -8.43
N HIS A 34 2.34 6.11 -7.98
CA HIS A 34 3.31 5.50 -7.07
C HIS A 34 3.43 6.36 -5.81
N LEU A 35 3.05 5.79 -4.67
CA LEU A 35 3.18 6.40 -3.35
C LEU A 35 4.17 5.59 -2.52
N CYS A 36 4.99 6.27 -1.74
CA CYS A 36 5.85 5.68 -0.73
C CYS A 36 5.38 6.19 0.63
N ALA A 37 5.02 5.28 1.52
CA ALA A 37 4.62 5.59 2.89
C ALA A 37 5.30 4.60 3.85
N PHE A 38 4.93 4.69 5.13
CA PHE A 38 5.37 3.72 6.13
C PHE A 38 4.16 3.11 6.80
N HIS A 39 4.16 1.80 6.94
CA HIS A 39 3.11 1.06 7.64
C HIS A 39 3.62 0.52 8.96
N GLU A 40 2.70 0.31 9.88
CA GLU A 40 2.94 -0.43 11.11
C GLU A 40 1.84 -1.47 11.35
N TYR A 41 2.18 -2.51 12.10
CA TYR A 41 1.24 -3.59 12.38
C TYR A 41 0.18 -3.12 13.37
N SER A 42 -1.09 -3.37 13.08
CA SER A 42 -2.21 -2.96 13.93
C SER A 42 -2.01 -3.38 15.41
N GLN A 43 -1.42 -4.56 15.63
CA GLN A 43 -1.16 -5.15 16.95
C GLN A 43 0.23 -4.89 17.52
N ASP A 44 1.20 -4.43 16.71
CA ASP A 44 2.59 -4.24 17.13
C ASP A 44 3.15 -2.97 16.49
N ARG A 45 2.97 -1.86 17.19
CA ARG A 45 3.34 -0.51 16.76
C ARG A 45 4.85 -0.24 16.85
N THR A 46 5.67 -1.25 17.17
CA THR A 46 7.14 -1.15 17.17
C THR A 46 7.77 -1.62 15.85
N ARG A 47 6.95 -2.23 14.98
CA ARG A 47 7.38 -2.82 13.73
C ARG A 47 6.90 -1.97 12.57
N HIS A 48 7.86 -1.40 11.84
CA HIS A 48 7.62 -0.46 10.76
C HIS A 48 8.14 -1.02 9.44
N LEU A 49 7.42 -0.74 8.36
CA LEU A 49 7.80 -1.13 7.01
C LEU A 49 7.67 0.06 6.07
N GLU A 50 8.70 0.32 5.26
CA GLU A 50 8.54 1.14 4.06
C GLU A 50 7.62 0.40 3.09
N ALA A 51 6.64 1.11 2.54
CA ALA A 51 5.60 0.54 1.70
C ALA A 51 5.46 1.35 0.41
N HIS A 52 5.71 0.70 -0.71
CA HIS A 52 5.56 1.29 -2.04
C HIS A 52 4.26 0.83 -2.68
N HIS A 53 3.32 1.76 -2.77
CA HIS A 53 2.00 1.56 -3.33
C HIS A 53 1.99 1.90 -4.80
N TYR A 54 1.52 0.95 -5.61
CA TYR A 54 1.32 1.11 -7.04
C TYR A 54 -0.18 1.02 -7.31
N CYS A 55 -0.79 2.18 -7.54
CA CYS A 55 -2.24 2.33 -7.49
C CYS A 55 -2.86 2.54 -8.86
N THR A 56 -4.07 1.99 -8.99
CA THR A 56 -5.04 2.30 -10.03
C THR A 56 -6.28 2.91 -9.37
N HIS A 57 -6.67 4.10 -9.81
CA HIS A 57 -7.97 4.68 -9.47
C HIS A 57 -9.06 3.93 -10.26
N LEU A 58 -9.84 3.09 -9.59
CA LEU A 58 -10.96 2.36 -10.21
C LEU A 58 -12.14 3.28 -10.48
N THR A 59 -12.37 4.21 -9.56
CA THR A 59 -13.33 5.32 -9.69
C THR A 59 -12.70 6.55 -9.05
N HIS A 60 -13.39 7.71 -9.12
CA HIS A 60 -12.99 8.91 -8.40
C HIS A 60 -13.00 8.75 -6.87
N GLU A 61 -13.70 7.74 -6.33
CA GLU A 61 -13.85 7.56 -4.88
C GLU A 61 -13.17 6.27 -4.38
N PHE A 62 -12.51 5.52 -5.26
CA PHE A 62 -11.97 4.20 -4.94
C PHE A 62 -10.67 3.89 -5.70
N HIS A 63 -9.58 3.73 -4.97
CA HIS A 63 -8.30 3.25 -5.49
C HIS A 63 -8.03 1.82 -5.03
N GLN A 64 -7.36 1.05 -5.88
CA GLN A 64 -6.75 -0.22 -5.51
C GLN A 64 -5.23 -0.12 -5.69
N CYS A 65 -4.47 -0.61 -4.73
CA CYS A 65 -3.02 -0.54 -4.74
C CYS A 65 -2.43 -1.93 -4.49
N ILE A 66 -1.40 -2.28 -5.25
CA ILE A 66 -0.48 -3.37 -4.89
C ILE A 66 0.71 -2.76 -4.16
N ILE A 67 1.18 -3.42 -3.09
CA ILE A 67 2.21 -2.88 -2.20
C ILE A 67 3.45 -3.75 -2.26
N TYR A 68 4.59 -3.11 -2.46
CA TYR A 68 5.92 -3.73 -2.40
C TYR A 68 6.76 -3.18 -1.25
N ASP A 69 7.74 -3.96 -0.80
CA ASP A 69 8.70 -3.56 0.25
C ASP A 69 9.76 -2.54 -0.22
N SER A 70 9.88 -2.34 -1.53
CA SER A 70 10.80 -1.38 -2.15
C SER A 70 10.31 -1.02 -3.55
N ASP A 71 10.96 -0.05 -4.19
CA ASP A 71 10.76 0.32 -5.59
C ASP A 71 11.73 -0.39 -6.55
N GLN A 72 12.47 -1.38 -6.06
CA GLN A 72 13.49 -2.08 -6.83
C GLN A 72 12.87 -3.16 -7.74
N PRO A 73 13.53 -3.54 -8.86
CA PRO A 73 12.99 -4.55 -9.78
C PRO A 73 12.74 -5.93 -9.18
N ASN A 74 13.37 -6.25 -8.04
CA ASN A 74 13.22 -7.51 -7.30
C ASN A 74 12.43 -7.34 -5.99
N ALA A 75 11.68 -6.24 -5.85
CA ALA A 75 10.88 -5.98 -4.67
C ALA A 75 9.87 -7.09 -4.38
N LYS A 76 9.61 -7.33 -3.10
CA LYS A 76 8.67 -8.35 -2.63
C LYS A 76 7.27 -7.76 -2.61
N LEU A 77 6.31 -8.48 -3.18
CA LEU A 77 4.88 -8.12 -3.06
C LEU A 77 4.45 -8.41 -1.62
N ILE A 78 4.26 -7.37 -0.82
CA ILE A 78 3.97 -7.51 0.61
C ILE A 78 2.49 -7.40 0.94
N GLY A 79 1.69 -6.79 0.08
CA GLY A 79 0.27 -6.60 0.39
C GLY A 79 -0.52 -5.84 -0.66
N ILE A 80 -1.71 -5.43 -0.24
CA ILE A 80 -2.63 -4.58 -1.00
C ILE A 80 -3.23 -3.52 -0.09
N GLU A 81 -3.66 -2.42 -0.70
CA GLU A 81 -4.51 -1.44 -0.05
C GLU A 81 -5.70 -1.08 -0.93
N TYR A 82 -6.83 -0.89 -0.27
CA TYR A 82 -7.99 -0.22 -0.84
C TYR A 82 -8.12 1.16 -0.20
N ILE A 83 -8.16 2.20 -1.03
CA ILE A 83 -8.30 3.59 -0.58
C ILE A 83 -9.66 4.09 -1.02
N VAL A 84 -10.45 4.63 -0.09
CA VAL A 84 -11.79 5.13 -0.37
C VAL A 84 -11.98 6.57 0.09
N SER A 85 -12.88 7.30 -0.57
CA SER A 85 -13.33 8.62 -0.12
C SER A 85 -13.99 8.55 1.26
N GLU A 86 -14.00 9.66 1.98
CA GLU A 86 -14.77 9.79 3.23
C GLU A 86 -16.25 9.41 3.05
N LYS A 87 -16.85 9.74 1.90
CA LYS A 87 -18.25 9.42 1.60
C LYS A 87 -18.48 7.90 1.52
N ILE A 88 -17.58 7.16 0.88
CA ILE A 88 -17.67 5.69 0.88
C ILE A 88 -17.44 5.15 2.29
N PHE A 89 -16.41 5.66 3.00
CA PHE A 89 -16.13 5.26 4.37
C PHE A 89 -17.35 5.42 5.29
N ASP A 90 -18.06 6.55 5.19
CA ASP A 90 -19.26 6.83 5.98
C ASP A 90 -20.38 5.82 5.77
N SER A 91 -20.48 5.28 4.55
CA SER A 91 -21.48 4.27 4.17
C SER A 91 -21.12 2.83 4.60
N LEU A 92 -19.88 2.59 5.06
CA LEU A 92 -19.45 1.26 5.46
C LEU A 92 -20.17 0.82 6.75
N PRO A 93 -20.49 -0.48 6.89
CA PRO A 93 -20.94 -1.03 8.16
C PRO A 93 -19.92 -0.79 9.30
N ALA A 94 -20.40 -0.64 10.52
CA ALA A 94 -19.53 -0.34 11.67
C ALA A 94 -18.46 -1.42 11.90
N GLU A 95 -18.80 -2.69 11.67
CA GLU A 95 -17.88 -3.81 11.77
C GLU A 95 -16.79 -3.81 10.69
N GLU A 96 -17.02 -3.13 9.58
CA GLU A 96 -16.05 -3.00 8.49
C GLU A 96 -15.11 -1.82 8.76
N LYS A 97 -15.61 -0.67 9.25
CA LYS A 97 -14.82 0.54 9.53
C LYS A 97 -13.59 0.29 10.42
N ARG A 98 -13.64 -0.72 11.30
CA ARG A 98 -12.51 -1.10 12.18
C ARG A 98 -11.24 -1.55 11.44
N TYR A 99 -11.34 -1.91 10.16
CA TYR A 99 -10.20 -2.31 9.33
C TYR A 99 -9.56 -1.14 8.58
N TRP A 100 -10.06 0.08 8.77
CA TRP A 100 -9.66 1.24 7.99
C TRP A 100 -8.94 2.25 8.87
N HIS A 101 -7.95 2.91 8.29
CA HIS A 101 -7.20 3.99 8.90
C HIS A 101 -7.37 5.28 8.09
N SER A 102 -7.23 6.44 8.72
CA SER A 102 -7.20 7.72 8.02
C SER A 102 -5.80 8.00 7.46
N HIS A 103 -5.74 8.63 6.27
CA HIS A 103 -4.47 9.08 5.69
C HIS A 103 -4.04 10.49 6.17
N LYS A 104 -4.78 11.08 7.11
CA LYS A 104 -4.59 12.47 7.53
C LYS A 104 -3.14 12.76 7.92
N TYR A 105 -2.66 12.03 8.91
CA TYR A 105 -1.40 12.36 9.56
C TYR A 105 -0.20 11.92 8.74
N GLU A 106 -0.24 10.79 8.02
CA GLU A 106 0.83 10.42 7.08
C GLU A 106 1.03 11.46 5.96
N VAL A 107 -0.07 12.09 5.52
CA VAL A 107 -0.02 13.18 4.55
C VAL A 107 0.52 14.45 5.21
N GLU A 108 -0.03 14.88 6.34
CA GLU A 108 0.39 16.10 7.04
C GLU A 108 1.85 16.04 7.50
N SER A 109 2.32 14.89 8.00
CA SER A 109 3.68 14.68 8.52
C SER A 109 4.76 14.62 7.45
N GLY A 110 4.39 14.44 6.17
CA GLY A 110 5.34 14.21 5.08
C GLY A 110 5.81 12.75 4.94
N TYR A 111 5.28 11.82 5.75
CA TYR A 111 5.63 10.40 5.64
C TYR A 111 5.20 9.80 4.30
N LEU A 112 3.99 10.14 3.84
CA LEU A 112 3.53 9.79 2.49
C LEU A 112 4.19 10.71 1.45
N GLN A 113 4.83 10.11 0.46
CA GLN A 113 5.50 10.79 -0.64
C GLN A 113 5.02 10.24 -1.98
N MET A 114 4.67 11.13 -2.91
CA MET A 114 4.41 10.73 -4.29
C MET A 114 5.74 10.61 -5.04
N GLN A 115 6.04 9.44 -5.57
CA GLN A 115 7.30 9.19 -6.27
C GLN A 115 7.18 9.62 -7.74
N ALA A 116 8.12 10.44 -8.19
CA ALA A 116 8.20 10.85 -9.58
C ALA A 116 8.97 9.82 -10.41
N ASN A 117 8.52 9.58 -11.65
CA ASN A 117 9.19 8.66 -12.56
C ASN A 117 10.58 9.18 -12.94
N SER A 118 11.63 8.41 -12.63
CA SER A 118 13.02 8.69 -12.98
C SER A 118 13.31 8.70 -14.49
N LEU A 119 12.38 8.18 -15.31
CA LEU A 119 12.48 8.14 -16.78
C LEU A 119 12.12 9.45 -17.46
N VAL A 120 11.61 10.46 -16.75
CA VAL A 120 11.47 11.81 -17.33
C VAL A 120 12.88 12.42 -17.37
N PRO A 121 13.46 12.73 -18.55
CA PRO A 121 14.75 13.40 -18.61
C PRO A 121 14.66 14.74 -17.87
N GLY A 122 15.45 14.91 -16.81
CA GLY A 122 15.33 16.05 -15.89
C GLY A 122 14.49 15.80 -14.63
N ALA A 123 13.94 14.60 -14.41
CA ALA A 123 13.28 14.17 -13.16
C ALA A 123 14.11 14.48 -11.91
N TRP A 124 15.41 14.23 -11.98
CA TRP A 124 16.37 14.60 -10.93
C TRP A 124 16.42 16.12 -10.66
N PHE A 125 16.21 16.96 -11.67
CA PHE A 125 16.09 18.42 -11.54
C PHE A 125 14.70 18.89 -11.10
N TYR A 126 13.66 18.05 -11.23
CA TYR A 126 12.33 18.32 -10.69
C TYR A 126 12.23 18.04 -9.17
N SER A 127 13.34 17.69 -8.51
CA SER A 127 13.41 17.70 -7.05
C SER A 127 13.16 19.12 -6.52
N GLY A 128 12.25 19.24 -5.54
CA GLY A 128 11.81 20.53 -4.98
C GLY A 128 10.49 21.04 -5.57
N ALA A 129 10.38 22.36 -5.76
CA ALA A 129 9.12 23.09 -5.89
C ALA A 129 8.20 22.65 -7.05
N VAL A 130 8.74 22.07 -8.13
CA VAL A 130 7.92 21.63 -9.29
C VAL A 130 7.19 20.32 -8.97
N THR A 131 7.88 19.34 -8.39
CA THR A 131 7.23 18.13 -7.87
C THR A 131 6.26 18.48 -6.74
N ASP A 132 6.60 19.45 -5.91
CA ASP A 132 5.74 19.95 -4.83
C ASP A 132 4.41 20.54 -5.33
N ILE A 133 4.41 21.27 -6.45
CA ILE A 133 3.17 21.80 -7.06
C ILE A 133 2.40 20.68 -7.76
N ALA A 134 3.10 19.80 -8.47
CA ALA A 134 2.48 18.70 -9.21
C ALA A 134 1.80 17.68 -8.30
N GLU A 135 2.30 17.47 -7.06
CA GLU A 135 1.68 16.56 -6.11
C GLU A 135 0.42 17.12 -5.42
N GLN A 136 0.23 18.45 -5.36
CA GLN A 136 -0.82 19.05 -4.52
C GLN A 136 -2.23 18.50 -4.78
N PRO A 137 -2.68 18.31 -6.04
CA PRO A 137 -4.01 17.73 -6.29
C PRO A 137 -4.15 16.32 -5.71
N ALA A 138 -3.10 15.49 -5.85
CA ALA A 138 -3.09 14.14 -5.30
C ALA A 138 -3.03 14.14 -3.77
N ILE A 139 -2.22 15.03 -3.18
CA ILE A 139 -2.12 15.18 -1.73
C ILE A 139 -3.44 15.68 -1.13
N LEU A 140 -4.09 16.67 -1.74
CA LEU A 140 -5.41 17.16 -1.31
C LEU A 140 -6.48 16.07 -1.34
N GLU A 141 -6.45 15.22 -2.36
CA GLU A 141 -7.37 14.08 -2.47
C GLU A 141 -7.08 13.05 -1.38
N ILE A 142 -5.84 12.53 -1.33
CA ILE A 142 -5.43 11.46 -0.40
C ILE A 142 -5.62 11.90 1.05
N HIS A 143 -5.39 13.18 1.36
CA HIS A 143 -5.51 13.73 2.72
C HIS A 143 -6.84 13.39 3.40
N LYS A 144 -7.94 13.24 2.64
CA LYS A 144 -9.29 12.98 3.17
C LYS A 144 -9.79 11.56 2.90
N THR A 145 -8.89 10.64 2.57
CA THR A 145 -9.24 9.25 2.27
C THR A 145 -8.94 8.32 3.44
N TYR A 146 -9.49 7.11 3.34
CA TYR A 146 -9.33 6.04 4.31
C TYR A 146 -8.78 4.79 3.62
N GLY A 147 -7.80 4.15 4.25
CA GLY A 147 -7.09 2.99 3.73
C GLY A 147 -7.42 1.70 4.48
N LYS A 148 -7.67 0.61 3.76
CA LYS A 148 -7.69 -0.76 4.31
C LYS A 148 -6.50 -1.52 3.76
N THR A 149 -5.49 -1.71 4.61
CA THR A 149 -4.20 -2.26 4.19
C THR A 149 -3.95 -3.62 4.80
N ILE A 150 -3.71 -4.59 3.93
CA ILE A 150 -3.49 -5.98 4.32
C ILE A 150 -2.15 -6.43 3.76
N HIS A 151 -1.21 -6.73 4.67
CA HIS A 151 0.05 -7.34 4.29
C HIS A 151 -0.04 -8.87 4.41
N THR A 152 0.37 -9.57 3.36
CA THR A 152 0.46 -11.03 3.32
C THR A 152 1.88 -11.55 3.54
N TRP A 153 2.89 -10.66 3.49
CA TRP A 153 4.29 -11.02 3.72
C TRP A 153 4.91 -10.18 4.85
N PRO A 154 5.19 -10.78 6.03
CA PRO A 154 5.88 -10.08 7.11
C PRO A 154 7.40 -10.13 6.89
N VAL A 155 7.88 -9.36 5.90
CA VAL A 155 9.27 -9.38 5.39
C VAL A 155 10.34 -9.05 6.43
N ASP A 156 9.99 -8.39 7.52
CA ASP A 156 10.87 -8.04 8.64
C ASP A 156 11.21 -9.24 9.54
N ILE A 157 10.35 -10.26 9.58
CA ILE A 157 10.58 -11.49 10.37
C ILE A 157 10.78 -12.74 9.50
N SER A 158 10.17 -12.80 8.31
CA SER A 158 10.29 -13.92 7.38
C SER A 158 10.70 -13.39 5.98
N PRO A 159 11.93 -12.87 5.83
CA PRO A 159 12.35 -12.20 4.59
C PRO A 159 12.38 -13.10 3.37
N ASP A 160 12.50 -14.42 3.56
CA ASP A 160 12.66 -15.39 2.48
C ASP A 160 11.31 -15.89 1.90
N LEU A 161 10.26 -15.96 2.73
CA LEU A 161 8.94 -16.48 2.33
C LEU A 161 7.79 -15.76 3.07
N PRO A 162 6.61 -15.60 2.44
CA PRO A 162 5.42 -15.02 3.07
C PRO A 162 4.75 -16.04 3.99
N LEU A 163 5.27 -16.20 5.21
CA LEU A 163 4.78 -17.17 6.18
C LEU A 163 3.67 -16.59 7.07
N GLY A 164 2.69 -17.44 7.40
CA GLY A 164 1.66 -17.11 8.38
C GLY A 164 0.41 -16.45 7.79
N PRO A 165 -0.52 -16.03 8.67
CA PRO A 165 -1.73 -15.32 8.25
C PRO A 165 -1.40 -13.88 7.79
N PRO A 166 -2.31 -13.24 7.04
CA PRO A 166 -2.19 -11.82 6.71
C PRO A 166 -2.23 -10.96 7.98
N ASN A 167 -1.73 -9.72 7.87
CA ASN A 167 -1.72 -8.72 8.92
C ASN A 167 -2.49 -7.48 8.47
N LEU A 168 -3.30 -6.92 9.39
CA LEU A 168 -3.84 -5.59 9.20
C LEU A 168 -2.72 -4.58 9.48
N MET A 169 -2.46 -3.73 8.50
CA MET A 169 -1.54 -2.61 8.64
C MET A 169 -2.32 -1.32 8.83
N VAL A 170 -1.75 -0.42 9.63
CA VAL A 170 -2.31 0.90 9.90
C VAL A 170 -1.24 1.97 9.65
N SER A 171 -1.67 3.22 9.68
CA SER A 171 -0.80 4.39 9.59
C SER A 171 -0.73 5.14 10.92
N TYR A 172 0.21 6.06 11.00
CA TYR A 172 0.43 6.91 12.17
C TYR A 172 -0.69 7.95 12.26
N THR A 173 -1.08 8.32 13.49
CA THR A 173 -2.23 9.20 13.73
C THR A 173 -1.87 10.51 14.44
N GLY A 174 -0.62 10.68 14.89
CA GLY A 174 -0.22 11.87 15.62
C GLY A 174 1.27 11.96 15.96
N GLU A 175 1.64 13.09 16.55
CA GLU A 175 3.01 13.38 17.00
C GLU A 175 3.55 12.33 17.96
N GLY A 176 4.86 12.08 17.86
CA GLY A 176 5.53 11.05 18.67
C GLY A 176 5.33 9.63 18.18
N GLN A 177 4.44 9.42 17.20
CA GLN A 177 4.39 8.20 16.38
C GLN A 177 5.24 8.39 15.11
N GLY A 178 5.71 7.28 14.54
CA GLY A 178 6.48 7.29 13.31
C GLY A 178 7.48 6.15 13.26
N PRO A 179 8.03 5.85 12.07
CA PRO A 179 9.14 4.92 11.97
C PRO A 179 10.40 5.54 12.60
N PRO A 180 11.42 4.72 12.90
CA PRO A 180 12.70 5.21 13.41
C PRO A 180 13.30 6.30 12.51
N PRO A 181 13.92 7.36 13.06
CA PRO A 181 14.45 8.49 12.27
C PRO A 181 15.42 8.08 11.16
N GLU A 182 16.21 7.03 11.38
CA GLU A 182 17.13 6.48 10.39
C GLU A 182 16.43 5.89 9.17
N MET A 183 15.23 5.32 9.35
CA MET A 183 14.41 4.79 8.25
C MET A 183 13.87 5.92 7.37
N ILE A 184 13.39 6.99 8.00
CA ILE A 184 12.94 8.21 7.29
C ILE A 184 14.11 8.81 6.50
N LYS A 185 15.26 8.96 7.16
CA LYS A 185 16.47 9.51 6.55
C LYS A 185 16.94 8.67 5.36
N ALA A 186 16.97 7.35 5.49
CA ALA A 186 17.37 6.45 4.41
C ALA A 186 16.44 6.56 3.19
N ARG A 187 15.12 6.63 3.41
CA ARG A 187 14.13 6.86 2.34
C ARG A 187 14.34 8.21 1.68
N ASP A 188 14.47 9.28 2.47
CA ASP A 188 14.65 10.65 1.99
C ASP A 188 15.93 10.80 1.15
N GLU A 189 17.05 10.20 1.57
CA GLU A 189 18.29 10.16 0.80
C GLU A 189 18.13 9.38 -0.52
N LYS A 190 17.46 8.22 -0.48
CA LYS A 190 17.19 7.39 -1.67
C LYS A 190 16.31 8.11 -2.69
N CYS A 191 15.27 8.80 -2.22
CA CYS A 191 14.27 9.44 -3.07
C CYS A 191 14.60 10.91 -3.41
N GLY A 192 15.64 11.50 -2.82
CA GLY A 192 15.96 12.91 -2.99
C GLY A 192 14.87 13.84 -2.44
N MET A 193 14.27 13.47 -1.31
CA MET A 193 13.16 14.20 -0.67
C MET A 193 13.52 14.66 0.74
N ASP A 194 12.73 15.58 1.29
CA ASP A 194 12.86 16.05 2.68
C ASP A 194 11.49 16.02 3.35
N THR A 195 11.31 15.06 4.25
CA THR A 195 10.05 14.85 5.00
C THR A 195 9.65 16.09 5.79
N GLN A 196 10.61 16.80 6.41
CA GLN A 196 10.33 18.00 7.22
C GLN A 196 9.96 19.20 6.34
N ALA A 197 10.59 19.34 5.17
CA ALA A 197 10.21 20.35 4.20
C ALA A 197 8.79 20.09 3.65
N LYS A 198 8.47 18.84 3.32
CA LYS A 198 7.13 18.43 2.88
C LYS A 198 6.07 18.73 3.93
N ARG A 199 6.33 18.41 5.20
CA ARG A 199 5.48 18.74 6.33
C ARG A 199 5.17 20.23 6.40
N LYS A 200 6.21 21.08 6.37
CA LYS A 200 6.08 22.55 6.41
C LYS A 200 5.29 23.09 5.22
N LEU A 201 5.56 22.57 4.03
CA LEU A 201 4.85 22.95 2.81
C LEU A 201 3.37 22.56 2.88
N ARG A 202 3.06 21.32 3.27
CA ARG A 202 1.69 20.82 3.35
C ARG A 202 0.84 21.58 4.36
N ALA A 203 1.44 21.99 5.47
CA ALA A 203 0.79 22.86 6.45
C ALA A 203 0.37 24.23 5.86
N SER A 204 0.92 24.67 4.73
CA SER A 204 0.56 25.96 4.12
C SER A 204 -0.68 25.90 3.22
N TYR A 205 -1.17 24.71 2.84
CA TYR A 205 -2.29 24.58 1.90
C TYR A 205 -3.30 23.48 2.23
N LEU A 206 -2.95 22.49 3.05
CA LEU A 206 -3.89 21.45 3.43
C LEU A 206 -5.01 22.04 4.30
N PRO A 207 -6.28 21.76 3.97
CA PRO A 207 -7.40 22.22 4.77
C PRO A 207 -7.46 21.45 6.09
N GLU A 208 -7.74 22.13 7.18
CA GLU A 208 -8.09 21.44 8.42
C GLU A 208 -9.39 20.64 8.26
N TYR A 209 -9.42 19.45 8.85
CA TYR A 209 -10.61 18.61 8.94
C TYR A 209 -10.48 17.61 10.09
N GLU A 210 -11.62 17.17 10.60
CA GLU A 210 -11.71 16.16 11.64
C GLU A 210 -11.87 14.77 11.03
N VAL A 211 -11.04 13.84 11.47
CA VAL A 211 -11.15 12.42 11.08
C VAL A 211 -12.45 11.85 11.62
N ARG A 212 -13.10 11.00 10.82
CA ARG A 212 -14.30 10.27 11.26
C ARG A 212 -14.01 9.47 12.52
N ALA A 213 -14.87 9.59 13.53
CA ALA A 213 -14.64 9.02 14.84
C ALA A 213 -14.58 7.48 14.84
N GLU A 214 -15.06 6.83 13.79
CA GLU A 214 -15.04 5.39 13.59
C GLU A 214 -13.78 4.86 12.90
N ALA A 215 -12.93 5.75 12.35
CA ALA A 215 -11.60 5.37 11.92
C ALA A 215 -10.65 5.28 13.12
N ASP A 216 -9.44 4.78 12.89
CA ASP A 216 -8.33 4.82 13.84
C ASP A 216 -8.65 4.24 15.24
N GLN A 217 -9.53 3.22 15.29
CA GLN A 217 -10.11 2.71 16.55
C GLN A 217 -9.09 2.19 17.56
N TRP A 218 -7.91 1.76 17.10
CA TRP A 218 -6.85 1.30 18.00
C TRP A 218 -6.35 2.42 18.91
N GLU A 219 -6.36 3.68 18.48
CA GLU A 219 -5.96 4.84 19.30
C GLU A 219 -6.90 5.01 20.50
N LYS A 220 -8.17 4.65 20.33
CA LYS A 220 -9.21 4.76 21.38
C LYS A 220 -9.26 3.53 22.27
N THR A 221 -9.03 2.35 21.69
CA THR A 221 -9.25 1.08 22.38
C THR A 221 -7.97 0.48 22.96
N GLY A 222 -6.80 0.89 22.49
CA GLY A 222 -5.52 0.26 22.80
C GLY A 222 -5.39 -1.17 22.26
N LYS A 223 -6.23 -1.56 21.28
CA LYS A 223 -6.30 -2.93 20.76
C LYS A 223 -6.08 -2.93 19.25
N GLY A 224 -5.13 -3.76 18.81
CA GLY A 224 -4.93 -4.09 17.40
C GLY A 224 -5.81 -5.26 16.95
N ILE A 225 -5.93 -5.41 15.63
CA ILE A 225 -6.60 -6.55 15.00
C ILE A 225 -5.55 -7.52 14.46
N VAL A 226 -5.75 -8.80 14.75
CA VAL A 226 -4.98 -9.91 14.18
C VAL A 226 -5.93 -10.80 13.38
N PHE A 227 -5.48 -11.28 12.22
CA PHE A 227 -6.20 -12.33 11.49
C PHE A 227 -5.70 -13.70 11.92
N GLU A 228 -6.60 -14.54 12.40
CA GLU A 228 -6.30 -15.90 12.80
C GLU A 228 -6.89 -16.89 11.79
N ALA A 229 -6.08 -17.87 11.38
CA ALA A 229 -6.55 -18.98 10.57
C ALA A 229 -7.36 -19.95 11.44
N LYS A 230 -8.56 -20.32 10.99
CA LYS A 230 -9.43 -21.28 11.67
C LYS A 230 -9.94 -22.31 10.68
N GLU A 231 -9.90 -23.58 11.07
CA GLU A 231 -10.51 -24.65 10.30
C GLU A 231 -12.04 -24.59 10.39
N VAL A 232 -12.69 -24.70 9.23
CA VAL A 232 -14.14 -24.81 9.11
C VAL A 232 -14.47 -25.89 8.07
N PRO A 233 -15.62 -26.58 8.19
CA PRO A 233 -16.03 -27.54 7.17
C PRO A 233 -16.12 -26.86 5.79
N PHE A 234 -15.49 -27.44 4.77
CA PHE A 234 -15.68 -26.96 3.39
C PHE A 234 -17.01 -27.48 2.85
N LYS A 235 -17.71 -26.64 2.08
CA LYS A 235 -18.89 -27.08 1.33
C LYS A 235 -18.42 -27.63 -0.02
N PRO A 236 -18.63 -28.92 -0.33
CA PRO A 236 -18.28 -29.45 -1.65
C PRO A 236 -19.11 -28.74 -2.73
N TYR A 237 -18.47 -28.47 -3.88
CA TYR A 237 -19.16 -28.01 -5.08
C TYR A 237 -19.45 -29.22 -5.97
N ASP A 238 -20.71 -29.61 -6.02
CA ASP A 238 -21.12 -30.84 -6.71
C ASP A 238 -21.31 -30.63 -8.23
N GLY A 239 -20.89 -29.49 -8.79
CA GLY A 239 -21.03 -29.16 -10.21
C GLY A 239 -22.48 -28.89 -10.65
N PRO A 240 -22.70 -28.36 -11.86
CA PRO A 240 -24.03 -28.33 -12.45
C PRO A 240 -24.42 -29.75 -12.92
N GLY A 241 -25.29 -30.45 -12.19
CA GLY A 241 -25.82 -31.77 -12.58
C GLY A 241 -25.94 -32.81 -11.45
N SER A 242 -25.49 -32.49 -10.25
CA SER A 242 -25.69 -33.32 -9.06
C SER A 242 -27.08 -33.10 -8.47
N THR A 243 -28.04 -33.91 -8.91
CA THR A 243 -29.21 -34.19 -8.07
C THR A 243 -28.71 -34.88 -6.81
N GLN A 244 -28.76 -34.18 -5.67
CA GLN A 244 -28.71 -34.83 -4.37
C GLN A 244 -29.88 -35.82 -4.32
N VAL A 245 -29.58 -37.12 -4.33
CA VAL A 245 -30.52 -38.20 -4.04
C VAL A 245 -30.64 -38.35 -2.53
#